data_AF-A0A356T0F6-F1
#
_entry.id   AF-A0A356T0F6-F1
#
_cell.length_a   1.000
_cell.length_b   1.000
_cell.length_c   1.000
_cell.angle_alpha   90.00
_cell.angle_beta   90.00
_cell.angle_gamma   90.00
#
_symmetry.space_group_name_H-M   'P 1'
#
loop_
_entity.id
_entity.type
_entity.pdbx_description
1 polymer ?
#
loop_
_entity_poly.entity_id
_entity_poly.type
_entity_poly.pdbx_seq_one_letter_code
_entity_poly.pdbx_strand_id
1 'polypeptide(L)'
;MGGERVMRSRTFDVTDGPDRMPEVTRFYGGFQAGCDLMLRHPGGDEEVIYDCGSRPEEDACSAMDPAVSFDGARIAFAVFHGRVTRARQNADSTLFDPAADPEPVPVTWPNPLLRASGAHMLVYDVESRETAEITPYTEGIWDSGPAWLSTGRIAFTSNRQHVFRTLIHGSDPASQIYTVDPDGENIEVASHHSLGAEQHPYQLRDGRVAYSSWQLFGMLPYRTSNGGTRNAGSTPNKFHLYVQSPDGAEPFALYGQHGTNPNMASVAAHFLTQDGTGRVWGGVYYRANNNGLANIHGLMPPPEGQEGYGPHELEALPVPYWERSRYLYYPRDAMI
;
A
#
# COMPACT_ATOMS: atom_id res chain seq x y z
N MET A 1 44.06 -21.84 16.61
CA MET A 1 42.76 -22.02 15.92
C MET A 1 42.65 -23.49 15.54
N GLY A 2 41.84 -24.25 16.27
CA GLY A 2 41.75 -25.71 16.15
C GLY A 2 40.46 -26.27 16.76
N GLY A 3 39.39 -25.46 16.77
CA GLY A 3 38.08 -25.89 17.24
C GLY A 3 37.40 -26.78 16.21
N GLU A 4 36.61 -27.74 16.69
CA GLU A 4 35.79 -28.60 15.85
C GLU A 4 34.62 -27.79 15.27
N ARG A 5 34.43 -27.85 13.95
CA ARG A 5 33.22 -27.30 13.32
C ARG A 5 32.08 -28.27 13.53
N VAL A 6 31.05 -27.82 14.23
CA VAL A 6 29.85 -28.61 14.54
C VAL A 6 28.62 -27.99 13.90
N MET A 7 27.76 -28.85 13.35
CA MET A 7 26.42 -28.43 12.90
C MET A 7 25.51 -28.23 14.13
N ARG A 8 24.76 -27.14 14.13
CA ARG A 8 23.78 -26.79 15.16
C ARG A 8 22.50 -26.33 14.49
N SER A 9 21.36 -26.67 15.07
CA SER A 9 20.04 -26.16 14.68
C SER A 9 19.36 -25.56 15.91
N ARG A 10 18.54 -24.53 15.68
CA ARG A 10 17.74 -23.87 16.72
C ARG A 10 16.35 -23.60 16.16
N THR A 11 15.32 -23.93 16.93
CA THR A 11 13.95 -23.49 16.65
C THR A 11 13.79 -22.08 17.20
N PHE A 12 13.17 -21.21 16.40
CA PHE A 12 12.84 -19.86 16.80
C PHE A 12 11.33 -19.75 16.90
N ASP A 13 10.84 -19.30 18.06
CA ASP A 13 9.40 -19.09 18.28
C ASP A 13 8.96 -17.67 17.91
N VAL A 14 9.91 -16.72 17.76
CA VAL A 14 9.64 -15.30 17.46
C VAL A 14 10.81 -14.70 16.65
N THR A 15 11.03 -15.17 15.43
CA THR A 15 11.89 -14.45 14.48
C THR A 15 11.03 -13.90 13.36
N ASP A 16 10.45 -12.73 13.59
CA ASP A 16 9.67 -11.98 12.59
C ASP A 16 10.56 -11.30 11.53
N GLY A 17 11.89 -11.38 11.70
CA GLY A 17 12.88 -10.78 10.81
C GLY A 17 12.84 -11.29 9.36
N PRO A 18 12.83 -12.62 9.13
CA PRO A 18 12.69 -13.20 7.79
C PRO A 18 11.27 -13.15 7.23
N ASP A 19 10.24 -12.99 8.06
CA ASP A 19 8.86 -12.80 7.59
C ASP A 19 8.68 -11.38 7.04
N ARG A 20 8.20 -11.31 5.81
CA ARG A 20 8.11 -10.05 5.07
C ARG A 20 6.69 -9.84 4.60
N MET A 21 6.04 -8.79 5.09
CA MET A 21 4.73 -8.37 4.62
C MET A 21 4.85 -7.45 3.39
N PRO A 22 3.78 -7.33 2.57
CA PRO A 22 3.70 -6.40 1.44
C PRO A 22 3.59 -4.94 1.92
N GLU A 23 4.70 -4.36 2.39
CA GLU A 23 4.78 -2.94 2.77
C GLU A 23 5.00 -2.02 1.55
N VAL A 24 4.85 -0.69 1.73
CA VAL A 24 4.95 0.34 0.66
C VAL A 24 6.13 0.22 -0.33
N THR A 25 7.28 -0.33 0.06
CA THR A 25 8.43 -0.59 -0.83
C THR A 25 8.50 -2.02 -1.39
N ARG A 26 7.65 -2.92 -0.89
CA ARG A 26 7.50 -4.31 -1.34
C ARG A 26 6.22 -4.55 -2.12
N PHE A 27 5.58 -3.50 -2.61
CA PHE A 27 4.40 -3.60 -3.47
C PHE A 27 4.60 -4.57 -4.65
N TYR A 28 5.78 -4.58 -5.29
CA TYR A 28 6.05 -5.46 -6.44
C TYR A 28 6.54 -6.87 -6.09
N GLY A 29 6.72 -7.22 -4.81
CA GLY A 29 7.21 -8.53 -4.39
C GLY A 29 8.24 -8.50 -3.25
N GLY A 30 8.82 -9.66 -2.96
CA GLY A 30 9.78 -9.85 -1.86
C GLY A 30 9.12 -9.94 -0.48
N PHE A 31 7.81 -10.20 -0.46
CA PHE A 31 7.01 -10.58 0.69
C PHE A 31 6.74 -12.10 0.69
N GLN A 32 6.02 -12.60 1.68
CA GLN A 32 5.70 -14.02 1.85
C GLN A 32 5.11 -14.68 0.58
N ALA A 33 5.54 -15.90 0.25
CA ALA A 33 4.93 -16.71 -0.82
C ALA A 33 3.91 -17.72 -0.28
N GLY A 34 3.01 -18.20 -1.14
CA GLY A 34 2.04 -19.24 -0.81
C GLY A 34 0.88 -18.74 0.06
N CYS A 35 0.54 -17.44 -0.02
CA CYS A 35 -0.61 -16.89 0.69
C CYS A 35 -1.92 -17.30 -0.01
N ASP A 36 -2.73 -18.11 0.66
CA ASP A 36 -4.08 -18.46 0.21
C ASP A 36 -5.09 -17.34 0.48
N LEU A 37 -6.16 -17.30 -0.31
CA LEU A 37 -7.33 -16.51 0.04
C LEU A 37 -8.31 -17.36 0.85
N MET A 38 -8.55 -16.94 2.10
CA MET A 38 -9.41 -17.64 3.05
C MET A 38 -10.72 -16.88 3.27
N LEU A 39 -11.84 -17.60 3.17
CA LEU A 39 -13.15 -17.12 3.62
C LEU A 39 -13.46 -17.70 5.00
N ARG A 40 -13.70 -16.83 5.98
CA ARG A 40 -14.10 -17.25 7.32
C ARG A 40 -15.61 -17.10 7.50
N HIS A 41 -16.28 -18.21 7.78
CA HIS A 41 -17.73 -18.28 7.99
C HIS A 41 -18.12 -17.78 9.38
N PRO A 42 -19.37 -17.33 9.60
CA PRO A 42 -19.83 -16.84 10.91
C PRO A 42 -19.69 -17.84 12.06
N GLY A 43 -19.72 -19.15 11.76
CA GLY A 43 -19.52 -20.24 12.74
C GLY A 43 -18.07 -20.41 13.17
N GLY A 44 -17.12 -19.75 12.50
CA GLY A 44 -15.68 -19.84 12.77
C GLY A 44 -14.92 -20.76 11.82
N ASP A 45 -15.62 -21.58 11.01
CA ASP A 45 -15.02 -22.42 9.99
C ASP A 45 -14.36 -21.58 8.89
N GLU A 46 -13.27 -22.09 8.32
CA GLU A 46 -12.50 -21.42 7.26
C GLU A 46 -12.52 -22.27 5.97
N GLU A 47 -12.61 -21.59 4.83
CA GLU A 47 -12.64 -22.18 3.49
C GLU A 47 -11.58 -21.51 2.62
N VAL A 48 -10.76 -22.32 1.94
CA VAL A 48 -9.82 -21.81 0.92
C VAL A 48 -10.63 -21.51 -0.33
N ILE A 49 -10.72 -20.24 -0.73
CA ILE A 49 -11.40 -19.81 -1.96
C ILE A 49 -10.41 -19.51 -3.10
N TYR A 50 -9.11 -19.44 -2.80
CA TYR A 50 -8.04 -19.44 -3.79
C TYR A 50 -6.77 -20.07 -3.21
N ASP A 51 -6.27 -21.15 -3.84
CA ASP A 51 -5.11 -21.92 -3.38
C ASP A 51 -3.82 -21.49 -4.09
N CYS A 52 -2.93 -20.87 -3.32
CA CYS A 52 -1.54 -20.59 -3.69
C CYS A 52 -0.54 -21.46 -2.92
N GLY A 53 -0.90 -21.95 -1.74
CA GLY A 53 -0.03 -22.73 -0.85
C GLY A 53 0.36 -24.08 -1.42
N SER A 54 -0.49 -24.67 -2.27
CA SER A 54 -0.21 -25.95 -2.94
C SER A 54 0.59 -25.81 -4.24
N ARG A 55 0.88 -24.59 -4.70
CA ARG A 55 1.61 -24.37 -5.96
C ARG A 55 3.10 -24.70 -5.86
N PRO A 56 3.73 -25.18 -6.95
CA PRO A 56 5.14 -25.50 -6.94
C PRO A 56 6.01 -24.23 -6.85
N GLU A 57 7.24 -24.36 -6.33
CA GLU A 57 8.10 -23.20 -6.03
C GLU A 57 8.48 -22.37 -7.26
N GLU A 58 8.53 -22.97 -8.46
CA GLU A 58 8.84 -22.29 -9.73
C GLU A 58 7.67 -21.52 -10.35
N ASP A 59 6.43 -21.82 -9.94
CA ASP A 59 5.18 -21.18 -10.37
C ASP A 59 4.32 -20.85 -9.14
N ALA A 60 4.97 -20.21 -8.17
CA ALA A 60 4.35 -19.87 -6.90
C ALA A 60 3.47 -18.63 -7.05
N CYS A 61 2.44 -18.53 -6.21
CA CYS A 61 1.62 -17.33 -6.13
C CYS A 61 1.38 -16.87 -4.70
N SER A 62 0.75 -15.70 -4.56
CA SER A 62 0.17 -15.21 -3.32
C SER A 62 -1.06 -14.39 -3.64
N ALA A 63 -2.21 -14.81 -3.11
CA ALA A 63 -3.45 -14.06 -3.15
C ALA A 63 -3.43 -12.99 -2.04
N MET A 64 -3.64 -11.74 -2.43
CA MET A 64 -3.46 -10.56 -1.58
C MET A 64 -4.60 -9.58 -1.77
N ASP A 65 -4.66 -8.60 -0.87
CA ASP A 65 -5.54 -7.42 -0.95
C ASP A 65 -7.02 -7.74 -1.23
N PRO A 66 -7.68 -8.61 -0.43
CA PRO A 66 -9.10 -8.88 -0.63
C PRO A 66 -9.95 -7.64 -0.32
N ALA A 67 -10.92 -7.37 -1.18
CA ALA A 67 -11.88 -6.29 -1.08
C ALA A 67 -13.30 -6.81 -1.31
N VAL A 68 -14.11 -6.77 -0.26
CA VAL A 68 -15.50 -7.21 -0.27
C VAL A 68 -16.39 -6.08 -0.83
N SER A 69 -17.32 -6.42 -1.72
CA SER A 69 -18.31 -5.49 -2.24
C SER A 69 -19.26 -5.01 -1.14
N PHE A 70 -19.89 -3.85 -1.32
CA PHE A 70 -20.74 -3.26 -0.28
C PHE A 70 -21.96 -4.12 0.09
N ASP A 71 -22.45 -4.94 -0.85
CA ASP A 71 -23.53 -5.91 -0.62
C ASP A 71 -23.03 -7.26 -0.07
N GLY A 72 -21.71 -7.46 0.04
CA GLY A 72 -21.09 -8.70 0.50
C GLY A 72 -21.14 -9.85 -0.49
N ALA A 73 -21.62 -9.64 -1.71
CA ALA A 73 -21.81 -10.71 -2.70
C ALA A 73 -20.53 -11.10 -3.43
N ARG A 74 -19.54 -10.20 -3.52
CA ARG A 74 -18.32 -10.40 -4.31
C ARG A 74 -17.07 -10.00 -3.53
N ILE A 75 -15.97 -10.68 -3.84
CA ILE A 75 -14.66 -10.42 -3.27
C ILE A 75 -13.68 -10.21 -4.42
N ALA A 76 -13.24 -8.97 -4.64
CA ALA A 76 -12.15 -8.68 -5.56
C ALA A 76 -10.82 -8.88 -4.84
N PHE A 77 -9.81 -9.43 -5.49
CA PHE A 77 -8.49 -9.65 -4.89
C PHE A 77 -7.40 -9.69 -5.97
N ALA A 78 -6.15 -9.55 -5.54
CA ALA A 78 -4.98 -9.62 -6.41
C ALA A 78 -4.30 -10.98 -6.28
N VAL A 79 -3.75 -11.50 -7.37
CA VAL A 79 -2.87 -12.68 -7.33
C VAL A 79 -1.53 -12.29 -7.93
N PHE A 80 -0.50 -12.36 -7.08
CA PHE A 80 0.89 -12.19 -7.50
C PHE A 80 1.44 -13.53 -7.93
N HIS A 81 2.09 -13.57 -9.09
CA HIS A 81 2.74 -14.77 -9.61
C HIS A 81 4.25 -14.58 -9.64
N GLY A 82 4.99 -15.67 -9.49
CA GLY A 82 6.44 -15.68 -9.60
C GLY A 82 7.05 -16.96 -9.08
N ARG A 83 8.17 -16.84 -8.37
CA ARG A 83 8.87 -18.00 -7.79
C ARG A 83 9.26 -17.79 -6.35
N VAL A 84 9.35 -18.89 -5.60
CA VAL A 84 9.87 -18.89 -4.24
C VAL A 84 11.36 -18.59 -4.25
N THR A 85 11.76 -17.73 -3.33
CA THR A 85 13.14 -17.46 -2.96
C THR A 85 13.26 -17.45 -1.45
N ARG A 86 14.47 -17.62 -0.93
CA ARG A 86 14.72 -17.60 0.53
C ARG A 86 15.78 -16.56 0.84
N ALA A 87 15.58 -15.84 1.95
CA ALA A 87 16.54 -14.84 2.39
C ALA A 87 17.83 -15.54 2.83
N ARG A 88 18.97 -15.06 2.32
CA ARG A 88 20.30 -15.48 2.77
C ARG A 88 20.98 -14.32 3.47
N GLN A 89 21.34 -14.51 4.73
CA GLN A 89 21.96 -13.48 5.55
C GLN A 89 23.06 -14.10 6.41
N ASN A 90 24.02 -13.29 6.84
CA ASN A 90 24.95 -13.73 7.88
C ASN A 90 24.28 -13.52 9.24
N ALA A 91 24.33 -14.54 10.08
CA ALA A 91 23.99 -14.45 11.49
C ALA A 91 25.26 -14.67 12.32
N ASP A 92 25.27 -14.15 13.54
CA ASP A 92 26.33 -14.48 14.49
C ASP A 92 26.19 -15.95 14.90
N SER A 93 27.30 -16.71 14.91
CA SER A 93 27.36 -18.11 15.33
C SER A 93 26.73 -18.34 16.72
N THR A 94 26.83 -17.35 17.62
CA THR A 94 26.25 -17.40 18.96
C THR A 94 24.72 -17.43 18.98
N LEU A 95 24.06 -17.07 17.87
CA LEU A 95 22.62 -17.22 17.69
C LEU A 95 22.19 -18.69 17.74
N PHE A 96 23.03 -19.61 17.25
CA PHE A 96 22.75 -21.05 17.20
C PHE A 96 23.38 -21.83 18.35
N ASP A 97 24.53 -21.37 18.85
CA ASP A 97 25.21 -21.97 19.99
C ASP A 97 25.85 -20.86 20.86
N PRO A 98 25.28 -20.51 22.03
CA PRO A 98 25.81 -19.46 22.89
C PRO A 98 27.26 -19.67 23.36
N ALA A 99 27.80 -20.89 23.25
CA ALA A 99 29.18 -21.22 23.60
C ALA A 99 30.18 -21.10 22.42
N ALA A 100 29.70 -20.79 21.21
CA ALA A 100 30.56 -20.61 20.04
C ALA A 100 31.38 -19.31 20.11
N ASP A 101 32.53 -19.29 19.44
CA ASP A 101 33.26 -18.05 19.17
C ASP A 101 32.43 -17.17 18.21
N PRO A 102 32.26 -15.86 18.48
CA PRO A 102 31.47 -14.97 17.62
C PRO A 102 32.07 -14.86 16.22
N GLU A 103 31.36 -15.37 15.22
CA GLU A 103 31.73 -15.25 13.81
C GLU A 103 30.49 -15.17 12.92
N PRO A 104 30.55 -14.46 11.77
CA PRO A 104 29.45 -14.41 10.83
C PRO A 104 29.33 -15.74 10.06
N VAL A 105 28.21 -16.43 10.23
CA VAL A 105 27.88 -17.67 9.50
C VAL A 105 26.75 -17.42 8.49
N PRO A 106 26.86 -17.91 7.25
CA PRO A 106 25.81 -17.75 6.26
C PRO A 106 24.61 -18.66 6.59
N VAL A 107 23.43 -18.07 6.69
CA VAL A 107 22.16 -18.73 7.00
C VAL A 107 21.19 -18.51 5.84
N THR A 108 20.52 -19.59 5.41
CA THR A 108 19.35 -19.51 4.53
C THR A 108 18.12 -19.67 5.41
N TRP A 109 17.30 -18.63 5.50
CA TRP A 109 16.06 -18.65 6.28
C TRP A 109 14.99 -19.52 5.59
N PRO A 110 14.17 -20.27 6.35
CA PRO A 110 13.21 -21.20 5.77
C PRO A 110 12.00 -20.49 5.13
N ASN A 111 11.67 -19.29 5.59
CA ASN A 111 10.49 -18.51 5.19
C ASN A 111 10.51 -18.24 3.67
N PRO A 112 9.50 -18.69 2.93
CA PRO A 112 9.44 -18.51 1.48
C PRO A 112 9.04 -17.07 1.13
N LEU A 113 9.84 -16.42 0.30
CA LEU A 113 9.58 -15.09 -0.24
C LEU A 113 9.22 -15.19 -1.71
N LEU A 114 8.14 -14.53 -2.11
CA LEU A 114 7.70 -14.46 -3.50
C LEU A 114 8.55 -13.44 -4.24
N ARG A 115 9.41 -13.92 -5.14
CA ARG A 115 9.98 -13.07 -6.19
C ARG A 115 8.95 -12.96 -7.31
N ALA A 116 8.01 -12.03 -7.13
CA ALA A 116 6.93 -11.83 -8.08
C ALA A 116 7.43 -11.26 -9.42
N SER A 117 6.80 -11.70 -10.50
CA SER A 117 7.02 -11.27 -11.89
C SER A 117 5.85 -10.46 -12.46
N GLY A 118 4.71 -10.47 -11.78
CA GLY A 118 3.54 -9.67 -12.10
C GLY A 118 2.40 -9.96 -11.12
N ALA A 119 1.31 -9.23 -11.24
CA ALA A 119 0.06 -9.47 -10.53
C ALA A 119 -1.14 -9.07 -11.39
N HIS A 120 -2.25 -9.76 -11.17
CA HIS A 120 -3.52 -9.50 -11.82
C HIS A 120 -4.67 -9.61 -10.84
N MET A 121 -5.85 -9.12 -11.22
CA MET A 121 -7.00 -9.10 -10.34
C MET A 121 -8.07 -10.10 -10.77
N LEU A 122 -8.69 -10.70 -9.76
CA LEU A 122 -9.80 -11.64 -9.88
C LEU A 122 -10.97 -11.16 -9.02
N VAL A 123 -12.18 -11.62 -9.33
CA VAL A 123 -13.37 -11.46 -8.50
C VAL A 123 -13.97 -12.83 -8.21
N TYR A 124 -14.22 -13.12 -6.94
CA TYR A 124 -14.93 -14.31 -6.48
C TYR A 124 -16.37 -13.94 -6.15
N ASP A 125 -17.34 -14.67 -6.70
CA ASP A 125 -18.75 -14.57 -6.35
C ASP A 125 -19.08 -15.55 -5.22
N VAL A 126 -19.65 -15.02 -4.13
CA VAL A 126 -19.88 -15.79 -2.90
C VAL A 126 -21.02 -16.81 -3.06
N GLU A 127 -22.02 -16.52 -3.90
CA GLU A 127 -23.18 -17.39 -4.09
C GLU A 127 -22.87 -18.51 -5.09
N SER A 128 -22.35 -18.18 -6.28
CA SER A 128 -22.03 -19.16 -7.31
C SER A 128 -20.75 -19.93 -7.02
N ARG A 129 -19.87 -19.38 -6.18
CA ARG A 129 -18.52 -19.88 -5.89
C ARG A 129 -17.61 -19.91 -7.13
N GLU A 130 -17.87 -19.02 -8.07
CA GLU A 130 -17.07 -18.88 -9.28
C GLU A 130 -16.09 -17.71 -9.15
N THR A 131 -14.91 -17.89 -9.73
CA THR A 131 -13.89 -16.84 -9.83
C THR A 131 -13.78 -16.41 -11.28
N ALA A 132 -13.89 -15.12 -11.53
CA ALA A 132 -13.68 -14.50 -12.84
C ALA A 132 -12.45 -13.58 -12.81
N GLU A 133 -11.79 -13.46 -13.96
CA GLU A 133 -10.66 -12.55 -14.13
C GLU A 133 -11.15 -11.13 -14.43
N ILE A 134 -10.59 -10.14 -13.73
CA ILE A 134 -10.85 -8.71 -13.97
C ILE A 134 -9.76 -8.13 -14.88
N THR A 135 -8.51 -8.48 -14.62
CA THR A 135 -7.38 -8.06 -15.47
C THR A 135 -6.56 -9.27 -15.90
N PRO A 136 -6.10 -9.34 -17.16
CA PRO A 136 -5.28 -10.45 -17.62
C PRO A 136 -3.90 -10.43 -16.96
N TYR A 137 -3.39 -11.60 -16.55
CA TYR A 137 -1.99 -11.69 -16.13
C TYR A 137 -1.04 -11.31 -17.26
N THR A 138 -0.21 -10.30 -16.99
CA THR A 138 0.85 -9.84 -17.89
C THR A 138 2.14 -9.68 -17.09
N GLU A 139 3.20 -10.39 -17.47
CA GLU A 139 4.51 -10.25 -16.83
C GLU A 139 5.01 -8.80 -16.92
N GLY A 140 5.52 -8.27 -15.81
CA GLY A 140 5.94 -6.87 -15.68
C GLY A 140 4.82 -5.88 -15.34
N ILE A 141 3.57 -6.36 -15.25
CA ILE A 141 2.41 -5.57 -14.81
C ILE A 141 1.97 -6.09 -13.44
N TRP A 142 1.72 -5.16 -12.52
CA TRP A 142 1.23 -5.45 -11.17
C TRP A 142 -0.06 -4.69 -10.94
N ASP A 143 -1.19 -5.37 -11.16
CA ASP A 143 -2.50 -4.91 -10.72
C ASP A 143 -2.80 -5.46 -9.33
N SER A 144 -2.99 -4.59 -8.34
CA SER A 144 -3.22 -4.98 -6.95
C SER A 144 -4.05 -3.96 -6.18
N GLY A 145 -4.42 -4.28 -4.94
CA GLY A 145 -5.16 -3.36 -4.07
C GLY A 145 -6.52 -2.96 -4.61
N PRO A 146 -7.41 -3.90 -5.00
CA PRO A 146 -8.75 -3.54 -5.42
C PRO A 146 -9.53 -2.85 -4.30
N ALA A 147 -10.44 -1.96 -4.67
CA ALA A 147 -11.39 -1.32 -3.78
C ALA A 147 -12.69 -1.03 -4.53
N TRP A 148 -13.81 -1.53 -4.00
CA TRP A 148 -15.12 -1.24 -4.55
C TRP A 148 -15.49 0.22 -4.35
N LEU A 149 -15.96 0.84 -5.43
CA LEU A 149 -16.40 2.23 -5.45
C LEU A 149 -17.91 2.30 -5.34
N SER A 150 -18.42 3.42 -4.79
CA SER A 150 -19.87 3.68 -4.72
C SER A 150 -20.52 3.80 -6.11
N THR A 151 -19.72 4.01 -7.16
CA THR A 151 -20.14 4.01 -8.57
C THR A 151 -20.41 2.63 -9.14
N GLY A 152 -20.08 1.56 -8.41
CA GLY A 152 -20.15 0.17 -8.88
C GLY A 152 -18.89 -0.32 -9.60
N ARG A 153 -17.92 0.57 -9.85
CA ARG A 153 -16.61 0.24 -10.41
C ARG A 153 -15.63 -0.23 -9.32
N ILE A 154 -14.48 -0.72 -9.73
CA ILE A 154 -13.37 -1.12 -8.85
C ILE A 154 -12.21 -0.17 -9.10
N ALA A 155 -11.73 0.52 -8.06
CA ALA A 155 -10.43 1.18 -8.09
C ALA A 155 -9.34 0.17 -7.76
N PHE A 156 -8.15 0.32 -8.34
CA PHE A 156 -7.01 -0.54 -8.06
C PHE A 156 -5.69 0.16 -8.37
N THR A 157 -4.60 -0.40 -7.87
CA THR A 157 -3.24 0.07 -8.09
C THR A 157 -2.61 -0.66 -9.27
N SER A 158 -1.99 0.06 -10.20
CA SER A 158 -1.27 -0.54 -11.34
C SER A 158 -0.05 0.25 -11.78
N ASN A 159 0.93 -0.45 -12.38
CA ASN A 159 2.09 0.15 -13.05
C ASN A 159 1.98 0.09 -14.59
N ARG A 160 0.81 -0.20 -15.14
CA ARG A 160 0.61 -0.54 -16.57
C ARG A 160 1.01 0.53 -17.60
N GLN A 161 1.05 1.80 -17.22
CA GLN A 161 1.54 2.88 -18.09
C GLN A 161 3.08 3.02 -18.08
N HIS A 162 3.77 2.22 -17.27
CA HIS A 162 5.23 2.30 -17.10
C HIS A 162 5.71 3.71 -16.76
N VAL A 163 4.97 4.41 -15.91
CA VAL A 163 5.38 5.71 -15.37
C VAL A 163 6.53 5.48 -14.38
N PHE A 164 7.53 6.34 -14.42
CA PHE A 164 8.68 6.31 -13.53
C PHE A 164 8.63 7.44 -12.53
N ARG A 165 9.18 7.18 -11.34
CA ARG A 165 9.29 8.19 -10.28
C ARG A 165 10.27 9.30 -10.68
N THR A 166 10.19 10.43 -10.00
CA THR A 166 11.16 11.52 -10.19
C THR A 166 12.56 11.10 -9.74
N LEU A 167 13.59 11.51 -10.48
CA LEU A 167 15.00 11.10 -10.30
C LEU A 167 15.59 11.38 -8.92
N ILE A 168 14.95 12.22 -8.10
CA ILE A 168 15.35 12.46 -6.71
C ILE A 168 15.36 11.14 -5.90
N HIS A 169 14.67 10.09 -6.38
CA HIS A 169 14.50 8.80 -5.70
C HIS A 169 15.00 7.58 -6.49
N GLY A 170 15.71 7.80 -7.60
CA GLY A 170 16.02 6.75 -8.58
C GLY A 170 15.05 6.74 -9.76
N SER A 171 15.19 5.74 -10.62
CA SER A 171 14.38 5.56 -11.85
C SER A 171 13.59 4.25 -11.76
N ASP A 172 12.93 4.04 -10.64
CA ASP A 172 12.10 2.85 -10.42
C ASP A 172 10.67 3.07 -10.96
N PRO A 173 9.97 2.01 -11.40
CA PRO A 173 8.56 2.09 -11.73
C PRO A 173 7.72 2.70 -10.61
N ALA A 174 6.76 3.53 -10.99
CA ALA A 174 5.72 4.06 -10.13
C ALA A 174 4.43 3.25 -10.34
N SER A 175 3.60 3.23 -9.31
CA SER A 175 2.21 2.79 -9.38
C SER A 175 1.26 3.99 -9.39
N GLN A 176 0.13 3.82 -10.05
CA GLN A 176 -0.96 4.79 -10.12
C GLN A 176 -2.28 4.08 -9.78
N ILE A 177 -3.32 4.84 -9.49
CA ILE A 177 -4.68 4.35 -9.32
C ILE A 177 -5.37 4.31 -10.68
N TYR A 178 -6.08 3.21 -10.92
CA TYR A 178 -6.93 2.96 -12.08
C TYR A 178 -8.32 2.59 -11.60
N THR A 179 -9.30 2.72 -12.48
CA THR A 179 -10.65 2.20 -12.30
C THR A 179 -10.99 1.23 -13.42
N VAL A 180 -11.82 0.24 -13.11
CA VAL A 180 -12.27 -0.80 -14.05
C VAL A 180 -13.70 -1.20 -13.71
N ASP A 181 -14.45 -1.65 -14.70
CA ASP A 181 -15.75 -2.24 -14.47
C ASP A 181 -15.59 -3.68 -13.91
N PRO A 182 -16.57 -4.22 -13.17
CA PRO A 182 -16.40 -5.53 -12.52
C PRO A 182 -16.20 -6.72 -13.48
N ASP A 183 -16.50 -6.54 -14.77
CA ASP A 183 -16.27 -7.50 -15.85
C ASP A 183 -14.89 -7.36 -16.53
N GLY A 184 -14.07 -6.41 -16.07
CA GLY A 184 -12.74 -6.14 -16.61
C GLY A 184 -12.73 -5.12 -17.76
N GLU A 185 -13.88 -4.61 -18.18
CA GLU A 185 -13.95 -3.60 -19.24
C GLU A 185 -13.64 -2.18 -18.74
N ASN A 186 -13.37 -1.29 -19.71
CA ASN A 186 -13.23 0.16 -19.49
C ASN A 186 -12.15 0.54 -18.46
N ILE A 187 -10.96 -0.04 -18.55
CA ILE A 187 -9.87 0.34 -17.65
C ILE A 187 -9.41 1.78 -17.95
N GLU A 188 -9.46 2.64 -16.92
CA GLU A 188 -9.10 4.05 -17.01
C GLU A 188 -8.11 4.41 -15.90
N VAL A 189 -7.17 5.32 -16.19
CA VAL A 189 -6.31 5.88 -15.14
C VAL A 189 -7.13 6.89 -14.34
N ALA A 190 -7.11 6.76 -13.02
CA ALA A 190 -7.83 7.60 -12.08
C ALA A 190 -6.88 8.41 -11.20
N SER A 191 -5.61 8.55 -11.58
CA SER A 191 -4.67 9.43 -10.89
C SER A 191 -3.59 9.93 -11.84
N HIS A 192 -4.03 10.77 -12.80
CA HIS A 192 -3.19 11.36 -13.82
C HIS A 192 -2.04 12.21 -13.26
N HIS A 193 -2.16 12.71 -12.02
CA HIS A 193 -1.14 13.48 -11.31
C HIS A 193 -0.02 12.61 -10.69
N SER A 194 -0.17 11.29 -10.73
CA SER A 194 0.67 10.36 -10.00
C SER A 194 2.09 10.25 -10.55
N LEU A 195 3.08 10.55 -9.69
CA LEU A 195 4.51 10.31 -9.92
C LEU A 195 5.17 9.62 -8.71
N GLY A 196 4.37 9.25 -7.70
CA GLY A 196 4.79 8.98 -6.33
C GLY A 196 4.49 7.57 -5.82
N ALA A 197 4.14 6.62 -6.69
CA ALA A 197 3.70 5.28 -6.30
C ALA A 197 2.47 5.29 -5.37
N GLU A 198 1.31 5.58 -5.94
CA GLU A 198 0.05 5.49 -5.22
C GLU A 198 -0.35 4.04 -5.05
N GLN A 199 -0.88 3.69 -3.89
CA GLN A 199 -1.14 2.31 -3.49
C GLN A 199 -2.39 2.19 -2.60
N HIS A 200 -3.02 1.02 -2.72
CA HIS A 200 -4.13 0.55 -1.89
C HIS A 200 -5.25 1.59 -1.71
N PRO A 201 -6.02 1.86 -2.79
CA PRO A 201 -7.20 2.72 -2.70
C PRO A 201 -8.22 2.15 -1.71
N TYR A 202 -9.06 3.02 -1.18
CA TYR A 202 -10.16 2.68 -0.27
C TYR A 202 -11.27 3.73 -0.41
N GLN A 203 -12.50 3.28 -0.67
CA GLN A 203 -13.66 4.15 -0.77
C GLN A 203 -14.08 4.66 0.61
N LEU A 204 -14.01 5.98 0.83
CA LEU A 204 -14.57 6.63 2.01
C LEU A 204 -16.08 6.81 1.86
N ARG A 205 -16.76 6.89 3.01
CA ARG A 205 -18.22 7.10 3.12
C ARG A 205 -18.71 8.41 2.52
N ASP A 206 -17.84 9.41 2.39
CA ASP A 206 -18.16 10.69 1.76
C ASP A 206 -18.05 10.67 0.23
N GLY A 207 -17.76 9.50 -0.36
CA GLY A 207 -17.66 9.32 -1.81
C GLY A 207 -16.24 9.51 -2.36
N ARG A 208 -15.30 10.04 -1.58
CA ARG A 208 -13.90 10.14 -2.00
C ARG A 208 -13.18 8.81 -1.91
N VAL A 209 -12.16 8.64 -2.73
CA VAL A 209 -11.23 7.50 -2.68
C VAL A 209 -9.98 7.94 -1.94
N ALA A 210 -9.75 7.35 -0.77
CA ALA A 210 -8.50 7.48 -0.06
C ALA A 210 -7.45 6.52 -0.62
N TYR A 211 -6.19 6.91 -0.60
CA TYR A 211 -5.06 6.07 -0.98
C TYR A 211 -3.81 6.57 -0.28
N SER A 212 -2.72 5.84 -0.45
CA SER A 212 -1.44 6.19 0.15
C SER A 212 -0.38 6.39 -0.93
N SER A 213 0.52 7.36 -0.75
CA SER A 213 1.45 7.78 -1.81
C SER A 213 2.75 8.40 -1.27
N TRP A 214 3.86 8.22 -1.99
CA TRP A 214 5.06 9.07 -1.88
C TRP A 214 4.89 10.27 -2.83
N GLN A 215 3.90 11.12 -2.62
CA GLN A 215 3.88 12.40 -3.34
C GLN A 215 5.03 13.28 -2.83
N LEU A 216 6.13 13.29 -3.58
CA LEU A 216 7.40 13.90 -3.21
C LEU A 216 7.47 15.41 -3.49
N PHE A 217 6.30 16.05 -3.48
CA PHE A 217 6.17 17.49 -3.72
C PHE A 217 6.84 18.31 -2.62
N GLY A 218 7.16 19.57 -2.91
CA GLY A 218 7.54 20.57 -1.89
C GLY A 218 8.87 20.30 -1.18
N MET A 219 9.83 19.65 -1.83
CA MET A 219 11.17 19.36 -1.26
C MET A 219 11.12 18.55 0.04
N LEU A 220 10.04 17.77 0.25
CA LEU A 220 9.87 16.93 1.44
C LEU A 220 11.11 16.08 1.77
N PRO A 221 11.80 15.43 0.82
CA PRO A 221 13.06 14.73 1.07
C PRO A 221 14.11 15.51 1.88
N TYR A 222 14.13 16.84 1.75
CA TYR A 222 15.12 17.75 2.34
C TYR A 222 14.64 18.45 3.63
N ARG A 223 13.42 18.18 4.09
CA ARG A 223 12.83 18.85 5.27
C ARG A 223 13.62 18.65 6.57
N THR A 224 14.33 17.54 6.71
CA THR A 224 15.03 17.16 7.94
C THR A 224 16.49 17.60 7.99
N SER A 225 17.03 18.17 6.91
CA SER A 225 18.47 18.47 6.77
C SER A 225 18.78 19.95 6.57
N ASN A 226 17.90 20.84 7.04
CA ASN A 226 18.06 22.29 6.92
C ASN A 226 18.38 22.77 5.48
N GLY A 227 17.69 22.19 4.48
CA GLY A 227 17.81 22.62 3.08
C GLY A 227 19.09 22.18 2.36
N GLY A 228 19.92 21.30 2.94
CA GLY A 228 21.06 20.74 2.25
C GLY A 228 20.63 19.83 1.08
N THR A 229 20.77 20.30 -0.15
CA THR A 229 20.46 19.54 -1.39
C THR A 229 21.21 18.21 -1.53
N ARG A 230 22.25 18.00 -0.72
CA ARG A 230 23.09 16.78 -0.71
C ARG A 230 22.73 15.77 0.37
N ASN A 231 21.77 16.07 1.25
CA ASN A 231 21.49 15.22 2.41
C ASN A 231 19.98 14.99 2.58
N ALA A 232 19.37 14.28 1.62
CA ALA A 232 18.00 13.83 1.78
C ALA A 232 17.90 12.83 2.95
N GLY A 233 16.91 13.00 3.83
CA GLY A 233 16.63 12.00 4.87
C GLY A 233 16.02 10.72 4.28
N SER A 234 15.64 9.75 5.12
CA SER A 234 14.92 8.55 4.63
C SER A 234 13.60 8.95 3.98
N THR A 235 13.54 8.87 2.66
CA THR A 235 12.36 9.12 1.83
C THR A 235 11.39 7.93 1.72
N PRO A 236 11.83 6.66 1.87
CA PRO A 236 10.90 5.53 2.00
C PRO A 236 9.93 5.69 3.17
N ASN A 237 10.32 6.48 4.17
CA ASN A 237 9.53 6.86 5.33
C ASN A 237 8.82 8.21 5.13
N LYS A 238 8.30 8.50 3.93
CA LYS A 238 7.45 9.67 3.64
C LYS A 238 6.21 9.29 2.85
N PHE A 239 5.54 8.22 3.26
CA PHE A 239 4.29 7.76 2.66
C PHE A 239 3.11 8.40 3.40
N HIS A 240 2.27 9.12 2.67
CA HIS A 240 1.20 9.95 3.21
C HIS A 240 -0.15 9.49 2.67
N LEU A 241 -1.23 9.89 3.35
CA LEU A 241 -2.58 9.58 2.91
C LEU A 241 -3.13 10.73 2.10
N TYR A 242 -3.76 10.38 0.99
CA TYR A 242 -4.41 11.29 0.08
C TYR A 242 -5.84 10.85 -0.15
N VAL A 243 -6.66 11.77 -0.63
CA VAL A 243 -8.01 11.53 -1.12
C VAL A 243 -8.18 12.19 -2.48
N GLN A 244 -9.12 11.68 -3.26
CA GLN A 244 -9.52 12.23 -4.56
C GLN A 244 -10.95 11.79 -4.87
N SER A 245 -11.56 12.38 -5.89
CA SER A 245 -12.76 11.85 -6.50
C SER A 245 -12.48 10.50 -7.21
N PRO A 246 -13.47 9.61 -7.40
CA PRO A 246 -13.25 8.30 -8.00
C PRO A 246 -12.61 8.30 -9.39
N ASP A 247 -12.73 9.41 -10.14
CA ASP A 247 -12.13 9.64 -11.45
C ASP A 247 -10.71 10.27 -11.38
N GLY A 248 -10.22 10.57 -10.18
CA GLY A 248 -8.93 11.21 -9.95
C GLY A 248 -8.95 12.72 -9.83
N ALA A 249 -10.12 13.36 -9.92
CA ALA A 249 -10.22 14.79 -9.70
C ALA A 249 -9.98 15.18 -8.23
N GLU A 250 -9.63 16.44 -8.01
CA GLU A 250 -9.53 17.05 -6.67
C GLU A 250 -8.62 16.30 -5.67
N PRO A 251 -7.37 15.94 -6.05
CA PRO A 251 -6.46 15.29 -5.13
C PRO A 251 -6.14 16.21 -3.95
N PHE A 252 -6.27 15.69 -2.74
CA PHE A 252 -6.05 16.42 -1.50
C PHE A 252 -5.30 15.56 -0.49
N ALA A 253 -4.40 16.17 0.28
CA ALA A 253 -3.66 15.46 1.32
C ALA A 253 -4.55 15.24 2.56
N LEU A 254 -4.88 13.98 2.84
CA LEU A 254 -5.69 13.61 4.00
C LEU A 254 -4.86 13.61 5.30
N TYR A 255 -3.64 13.08 5.26
CA TYR A 255 -2.79 12.96 6.45
C TYR A 255 -1.29 12.92 6.13
N GLY A 256 -0.50 13.64 6.93
CA GLY A 256 0.96 13.56 6.96
C GLY A 256 1.69 14.58 6.08
N GLN A 257 1.19 14.88 4.88
CA GLN A 257 1.88 15.76 3.91
C GLN A 257 2.16 17.18 4.47
N HIS A 258 1.16 17.79 5.12
CA HIS A 258 1.23 19.16 5.64
C HIS A 258 1.49 19.22 7.16
N GLY A 259 1.72 18.08 7.81
CA GLY A 259 1.94 18.03 9.26
C GLY A 259 3.20 18.80 9.66
N THR A 260 3.08 19.80 10.54
CA THR A 260 4.17 20.74 10.89
C THR A 260 5.11 20.22 12.00
N ASN A 261 4.75 19.16 12.71
CA ASN A 261 5.53 18.70 13.86
C ASN A 261 6.71 17.80 13.42
N PRO A 262 7.98 18.22 13.65
CA PRO A 262 9.16 17.43 13.29
C PRO A 262 9.29 16.12 14.08
N ASN A 263 8.56 15.98 15.20
CA ASN A 263 8.50 14.79 16.05
C ASN A 263 7.25 13.92 15.81
N MET A 264 6.23 14.43 15.11
CA MET A 264 5.16 13.58 14.56
C MET A 264 5.60 13.11 13.19
N ALA A 265 6.60 12.23 13.20
CA ALA A 265 7.05 11.56 12.01
C ALA A 265 5.97 10.55 11.59
N SER A 266 4.94 10.99 10.86
CA SER A 266 4.13 10.06 10.05
C SER A 266 5.07 9.52 8.97
N VAL A 267 5.76 8.44 9.30
CA VAL A 267 6.84 7.92 8.46
C VAL A 267 6.26 7.14 7.27
N ALA A 268 5.46 6.11 7.51
CA ALA A 268 4.73 5.47 6.42
C ALA A 268 3.29 5.22 6.87
N ALA A 269 2.37 6.12 6.50
CA ALA A 269 0.94 5.91 6.67
C ALA A 269 0.42 5.09 5.49
N HIS A 270 -0.15 3.93 5.78
CA HIS A 270 -0.57 2.93 4.79
C HIS A 270 -1.65 2.02 5.36
N PHE A 271 -2.27 1.19 4.53
CA PHE A 271 -3.40 0.31 4.85
C PHE A 271 -4.57 1.03 5.52
N LEU A 272 -5.65 1.20 4.77
CA LEU A 272 -6.73 2.10 5.14
C LEU A 272 -8.02 1.35 5.42
N THR A 273 -8.76 1.84 6.41
CA THR A 273 -10.16 1.50 6.60
C THR A 273 -10.90 2.67 7.24
N GLN A 274 -12.23 2.60 7.29
CA GLN A 274 -13.06 3.60 7.94
C GLN A 274 -14.11 2.91 8.81
N ASP A 275 -14.31 3.43 10.02
CA ASP A 275 -15.32 2.89 10.92
C ASP A 275 -16.72 3.52 10.71
N GLY A 276 -17.72 2.97 11.41
CA GLY A 276 -19.10 3.44 11.37
C GLY A 276 -19.32 4.87 11.89
N THR A 277 -18.33 5.48 12.55
CA THR A 277 -18.38 6.90 12.96
C THR A 277 -17.83 7.85 11.89
N GLY A 278 -17.24 7.30 10.82
CA GLY A 278 -16.59 8.08 9.76
C GLY A 278 -15.11 8.35 10.04
N ARG A 279 -14.54 7.80 11.12
CA ARG A 279 -13.11 7.93 11.42
C ARG A 279 -12.31 7.03 10.49
N VAL A 280 -11.29 7.60 9.87
CA VAL A 280 -10.33 6.86 9.03
C VAL A 280 -9.22 6.32 9.92
N TRP A 281 -8.95 5.04 9.75
CA TRP A 281 -7.90 4.31 10.44
C TRP A 281 -6.82 3.91 9.44
N GLY A 282 -5.57 4.18 9.79
CA GLY A 282 -4.41 3.83 9.00
C GLY A 282 -3.32 3.20 9.85
N GLY A 283 -2.55 2.29 9.27
CA GLY A 283 -1.29 1.83 9.84
C GLY A 283 -0.18 2.85 9.64
N VAL A 284 0.44 3.33 10.71
CA VAL A 284 1.65 4.16 10.66
C VAL A 284 2.84 3.37 11.19
N TYR A 285 3.85 3.16 10.35
CA TYR A 285 5.04 2.39 10.74
C TYR A 285 6.37 2.98 10.29
N TYR A 286 7.42 2.61 11.03
CA TYR A 286 8.79 2.81 10.63
C TYR A 286 9.31 1.55 9.96
N ARG A 287 9.63 1.64 8.66
CA ARG A 287 9.97 0.49 7.83
C ARG A 287 11.12 -0.35 8.38
N ALA A 288 12.18 0.28 8.92
CA ALA A 288 13.39 -0.45 9.27
C ALA A 288 13.23 -1.40 10.47
N ASN A 289 12.13 -1.26 11.24
CA ASN A 289 11.95 -2.02 12.48
C ASN A 289 10.74 -2.96 12.46
N ASN A 290 9.78 -2.78 11.55
CA ASN A 290 8.47 -3.40 11.72
C ASN A 290 8.00 -4.32 10.59
N ASN A 291 8.75 -4.47 9.49
CA ASN A 291 8.43 -5.41 8.40
C ASN A 291 6.98 -5.34 7.83
N GLY A 292 6.25 -4.23 8.05
CA GLY A 292 4.85 -4.04 7.65
C GLY A 292 3.84 -3.97 8.82
N LEU A 293 4.26 -4.26 10.06
CA LEU A 293 3.44 -4.09 11.26
C LEU A 293 3.37 -2.63 11.69
N ALA A 294 2.15 -2.13 11.91
CA ALA A 294 1.91 -0.70 12.10
C ALA A 294 1.27 -0.37 13.43
N ASN A 295 1.57 0.83 13.93
CA ASN A 295 0.74 1.45 14.95
C ASN A 295 -0.55 1.94 14.28
N ILE A 296 -1.69 1.53 14.81
CA ILE A 296 -2.98 1.95 14.28
C ILE A 296 -3.26 3.39 14.72
N HIS A 297 -3.47 4.28 13.74
CA HIS A 297 -3.76 5.69 13.95
C HIS A 297 -5.13 6.04 13.35
N GLY A 298 -5.96 6.73 14.13
CA GLY A 298 -7.31 7.12 13.73
C GLY A 298 -7.45 8.64 13.66
N LEU A 299 -7.93 9.16 12.52
CA LEU A 299 -8.24 10.57 12.33
C LEU A 299 -9.64 10.77 11.77
N MET A 300 -10.30 11.86 12.14
CA MET A 300 -11.48 12.30 11.41
C MET A 300 -11.01 12.97 10.13
N PRO A 301 -11.53 12.60 8.95
CA PRO A 301 -11.27 13.35 7.74
C PRO A 301 -11.57 14.83 7.97
N PRO A 302 -10.70 15.75 7.52
CA PRO A 302 -11.00 17.17 7.57
C PRO A 302 -12.28 17.41 6.75
N PRO A 303 -13.16 18.32 7.21
CA PRO A 303 -14.30 18.73 6.41
C PRO A 303 -13.82 19.31 5.07
N GLU A 304 -14.65 19.15 4.05
CA GLU A 304 -14.35 19.71 2.74
C GLU A 304 -14.14 21.23 2.83
N GLY A 305 -13.13 21.70 2.10
CA GLY A 305 -12.77 23.10 2.00
C GLY A 305 -12.17 23.75 3.25
N GLN A 306 -11.63 22.97 4.19
CA GLN A 306 -10.87 23.52 5.31
C GLN A 306 -9.65 24.37 4.86
N GLU A 307 -8.99 24.00 3.75
CA GLU A 307 -7.86 24.77 3.19
C GLU A 307 -8.30 25.87 2.20
N GLY A 308 -9.58 25.95 1.84
CA GLY A 308 -10.09 26.86 0.83
C GLY A 308 -11.40 26.39 0.19
N TYR A 309 -12.10 27.27 -0.52
CA TYR A 309 -13.27 26.84 -1.31
C TYR A 309 -12.82 25.97 -2.48
N GLY A 310 -13.54 24.88 -2.75
CA GLY A 310 -13.39 24.12 -4.00
C GLY A 310 -13.82 24.96 -5.20
N PRO A 311 -13.29 24.69 -6.42
CA PRO A 311 -13.65 25.43 -7.63
C PRO A 311 -15.16 25.50 -7.90
N HIS A 312 -15.88 24.41 -7.62
CA HIS A 312 -17.33 24.31 -7.80
C HIS A 312 -18.13 25.16 -6.80
N GLU A 313 -17.57 25.41 -5.63
CA GLU A 313 -18.21 26.18 -4.56
C GLU A 313 -18.10 27.68 -4.78
N LEU A 314 -17.07 28.09 -5.55
CA LEU A 314 -16.87 29.48 -5.92
C LEU A 314 -18.07 30.05 -6.69
N GLU A 315 -18.74 29.23 -7.50
CA GLU A 315 -19.86 29.68 -8.31
C GLU A 315 -21.03 30.20 -7.47
N ALA A 316 -21.22 29.60 -6.29
CA ALA A 316 -22.26 29.93 -5.33
C ALA A 316 -21.91 31.13 -4.43
N LEU A 317 -20.67 31.63 -4.46
CA LEU A 317 -20.27 32.76 -3.61
C LEU A 317 -20.94 34.07 -4.07
N PRO A 318 -21.49 34.86 -3.12
CA PRO A 318 -22.13 36.15 -3.40
C PRO A 318 -21.09 37.28 -3.59
N VAL A 319 -19.96 36.95 -4.23
CA VAL A 319 -18.87 37.90 -4.55
C VAL A 319 -18.65 37.94 -6.06
N PRO A 320 -18.18 39.08 -6.60
CA PRO A 320 -17.90 39.20 -8.03
C PRO A 320 -16.93 38.13 -8.54
N TYR A 321 -17.07 37.72 -9.80
CA TYR A 321 -16.29 36.63 -10.39
C TYR A 321 -14.76 36.79 -10.22
N TRP A 322 -14.25 38.02 -10.33
CA TRP A 322 -12.82 38.32 -10.18
C TRP A 322 -12.31 38.23 -8.73
N GLU A 323 -13.19 38.18 -7.73
CA GLU A 323 -12.83 37.99 -6.32
C GLU A 323 -12.91 36.52 -5.89
N ARG A 324 -13.71 35.71 -6.57
CA ARG A 324 -13.91 34.28 -6.26
C ARG A 324 -12.60 33.50 -6.18
N SER A 325 -11.69 33.72 -7.12
CA SER A 325 -10.40 33.01 -7.17
C SER A 325 -9.52 33.24 -5.94
N ARG A 326 -9.74 34.32 -5.19
CA ARG A 326 -9.02 34.57 -3.93
C ARG A 326 -9.41 33.56 -2.86
N TYR A 327 -10.69 33.17 -2.84
CA TYR A 327 -11.25 32.25 -1.84
C TYR A 327 -10.83 30.78 -2.01
N LEU A 328 -10.15 30.43 -3.12
CA LEU A 328 -9.47 29.14 -3.26
C LEU A 328 -8.35 28.95 -2.23
N TYR A 329 -7.78 30.04 -1.72
CA TYR A 329 -6.59 30.03 -0.86
C TYR A 329 -6.85 30.56 0.55
N TYR A 330 -8.11 30.85 0.89
CA TYR A 330 -8.49 31.30 2.24
C TYR A 330 -9.22 30.18 2.97
N PRO A 331 -8.76 29.75 4.16
CA PRO A 331 -9.50 28.82 5.01
C PRO A 331 -10.92 29.35 5.23
N ARG A 332 -11.93 28.47 5.18
CA ARG A 332 -13.34 28.85 5.42
C ARG A 332 -13.53 29.57 6.77
N ASP A 333 -12.74 29.21 7.77
CA ASP A 333 -12.81 29.77 9.13
C ASP A 333 -11.92 31.02 9.33
N ALA A 334 -11.26 31.54 8.28
CA ALA A 334 -10.50 32.78 8.37
C ALA A 334 -11.40 34.04 8.31
N MET A 335 -12.72 33.87 8.15
CA MET A 335 -13.72 34.95 8.13
C MET A 335 -14.46 35.11 9.47
N ILE A 336 -13.72 35.19 10.58
CA ILE A 336 -14.22 35.73 11.86
C ILE A 336 -13.31 36.86 12.33
#